data_AF-A0A923VUA7-F1
#
_entry.id   AF-A0A923VUA7-F1
#
_cell.length_a   1.000
_cell.length_b   1.000
_cell.length_c   1.000
_cell.angle_alpha   90.00
_cell.angle_beta   90.00
_cell.angle_gamma   90.00
#
_symmetry.space_group_name_H-M   'P 1'
#
loop_
_entity.id
_entity.type
_entity.pdbx_description
1 polymer ?
#
loop_
_entity_poly.entity_id
_entity_poly.type
_entity_poly.pdbx_seq_one_letter_code
_entity_poly.pdbx_strand_id
1 'polypeptide(L)'
;MEKPEHPSDSRIRLEIEKEVVKIISEKENIEFKTGIIQVGKDNVKLNFDFHCFSEELNIIGEIYTRINGIKGAVEDKVASDCLKLVFAAKLIGKPCIKRLIFIDENVKREFEKETKWLARAIKELDVTIELIEISKNSMDKLQETNKLQQIGNLQRYS
;
A
#
# COMPACT_ATOMS: atom_id res chain seq x y z
N MET A 1 2.93 31.00 -11.30
CA MET A 1 3.24 30.61 -9.91
C MET A 1 3.37 29.09 -9.89
N GLU A 2 4.60 28.60 -9.88
CA GLU A 2 4.89 27.18 -9.76
C GLU A 2 4.54 26.71 -8.34
N LYS A 3 3.77 25.63 -8.23
CA LYS A 3 3.58 24.90 -6.97
C LYS A 3 4.96 24.42 -6.51
N PRO A 4 5.38 24.63 -5.26
CA PRO A 4 6.58 23.96 -4.77
C PRO A 4 6.28 22.46 -4.77
N GLU A 5 6.92 21.71 -5.66
CA GLU A 5 7.05 20.27 -5.49
C GLU A 5 7.69 20.03 -4.12
N HIS A 6 7.15 19.10 -3.33
CA HIS A 6 7.83 18.55 -2.15
C HIS A 6 8.47 17.20 -2.54
N PRO A 7 9.64 17.20 -3.20
CA PRO A 7 10.29 15.98 -3.70
C PRO A 7 10.91 15.10 -2.60
N SER A 8 10.88 15.50 -1.33
CA SER A 8 11.46 14.73 -0.23
C SER A 8 10.55 13.59 0.27
N ASP A 9 9.23 13.76 0.25
CA ASP A 9 8.28 12.80 0.85
C ASP A 9 8.00 11.60 -0.07
N SER A 10 7.86 11.84 -1.38
CA SER A 10 7.65 10.75 -2.35
C SER A 10 8.86 9.83 -2.47
N ARG A 11 10.08 10.38 -2.34
CA ARG A 11 11.32 9.59 -2.42
C ARG A 11 11.47 8.64 -1.24
N ILE A 12 11.25 9.12 -0.01
CA ILE A 12 11.36 8.29 1.20
C ILE A 12 10.32 7.18 1.17
N ARG A 13 9.07 7.48 0.81
CA ARG A 13 8.02 6.47 0.68
C ARG A 13 8.36 5.42 -0.37
N LEU A 14 8.89 5.84 -1.52
CA LEU A 14 9.33 4.92 -2.57
C LEU A 14 10.51 4.05 -2.13
N GLU A 15 11.46 4.60 -1.35
CA GLU A 15 12.55 3.81 -0.76
C GLU A 15 12.02 2.73 0.18
N ILE A 16 11.01 3.06 0.98
CA ILE A 16 10.38 2.11 1.90
C ILE A 16 9.52 1.09 1.19
N GLU A 17 8.78 1.48 0.14
CA GLU A 17 8.05 0.54 -0.71
C GLU A 17 9.03 -0.50 -1.28
N LYS A 18 10.19 -0.06 -1.79
CA LYS A 18 11.24 -0.97 -2.27
C LYS A 18 11.80 -1.87 -1.16
N GLU A 19 12.02 -1.34 0.04
CA GLU A 19 12.45 -2.12 1.20
C GLU A 19 11.43 -3.21 1.55
N VAL A 20 10.13 -2.85 1.61
CA VAL A 20 9.04 -3.80 1.87
C VAL A 20 8.97 -4.87 0.79
N VAL A 21 9.02 -4.50 -0.50
CA VAL A 21 9.04 -5.48 -1.61
C VAL A 21 10.22 -6.43 -1.48
N LYS A 22 11.40 -5.93 -1.10
CA LYS A 22 12.58 -6.78 -0.87
C LYS A 22 12.34 -7.76 0.27
N ILE A 23 11.83 -7.29 1.42
CA ILE A 23 11.56 -8.14 2.59
C ILE A 23 10.57 -9.26 2.24
N ILE A 24 9.46 -8.95 1.57
CA ILE A 24 8.47 -9.97 1.19
C ILE A 24 9.04 -10.94 0.14
N SER A 25 9.87 -10.45 -0.80
CA SER A 25 10.51 -11.30 -1.80
C SER A 25 11.46 -12.32 -1.16
N GLU A 26 12.29 -11.86 -0.23
CA GLU A 26 13.24 -12.71 0.51
C GLU A 26 12.52 -13.72 1.42
N LYS A 27 11.48 -13.28 2.14
CA LYS A 27 10.71 -14.12 3.04
C LYS A 27 9.98 -15.25 2.33
N GLU A 28 9.44 -14.98 1.14
CA GLU A 28 8.63 -15.94 0.38
C GLU A 28 9.42 -16.68 -0.70
N ASN A 29 10.68 -16.29 -0.93
CA ASN A 29 11.49 -16.77 -2.05
C ASN A 29 10.76 -16.59 -3.41
N ILE A 30 10.12 -15.43 -3.57
CA ILE A 30 9.36 -15.04 -4.77
C ILE A 30 9.96 -13.74 -5.32
N GLU A 31 10.19 -13.69 -6.63
CA GLU A 31 10.55 -12.43 -7.30
C GLU A 31 9.28 -11.61 -7.58
N PHE A 32 9.09 -10.53 -6.83
CA PHE A 32 8.02 -9.58 -7.07
C PHE A 32 8.46 -8.48 -8.04
N LYS A 33 7.58 -8.18 -9.01
CA LYS A 33 7.72 -7.08 -9.97
C LYS A 33 6.88 -5.89 -9.50
N THR A 34 7.21 -4.69 -9.97
CA THR A 34 6.51 -3.45 -9.60
C THR A 34 6.07 -2.70 -10.86
N GLY A 35 4.98 -1.92 -10.76
CA GLY A 35 4.56 -1.01 -11.82
C GLY A 35 3.28 -1.41 -12.54
N ILE A 36 3.11 -0.86 -13.74
CA ILE A 36 1.89 -0.98 -14.54
C ILE A 36 1.89 -2.28 -15.32
N ILE A 37 0.78 -3.01 -15.24
CA ILE A 37 0.50 -4.20 -16.04
C ILE A 37 -0.80 -4.04 -16.82
N GLN A 38 -0.98 -4.85 -17.86
CA GLN A 38 -2.24 -4.99 -18.59
C GLN A 38 -2.91 -6.31 -18.20
N VAL A 39 -4.19 -6.24 -17.81
CA VAL A 39 -4.96 -7.42 -17.40
C VAL A 39 -6.28 -7.53 -18.17
N GLY A 40 -6.76 -8.76 -18.31
CA GLY A 40 -8.03 -9.09 -18.97
C GLY A 40 -7.98 -8.94 -20.50
N LYS A 41 -9.10 -9.28 -21.15
CA LYS A 41 -9.24 -9.24 -22.62
C LYS A 41 -9.13 -7.83 -23.20
N ASP A 42 -9.54 -6.83 -22.41
CA ASP A 42 -9.56 -5.42 -22.82
C ASP A 42 -8.24 -4.69 -22.52
N ASN A 43 -7.20 -5.39 -22.05
CA ASN A 43 -5.87 -4.84 -21.73
C ASN A 43 -5.93 -3.64 -20.76
N VAL A 44 -6.75 -3.74 -19.72
CA VAL A 44 -6.90 -2.69 -18.70
C VAL A 44 -5.57 -2.48 -18.00
N LYS A 45 -5.10 -1.22 -17.95
CA LYS A 45 -3.84 -0.84 -17.30
C LYS A 45 -4.06 -0.62 -15.81
N LEU A 46 -3.37 -1.39 -14.97
CA LEU A 46 -3.41 -1.27 -13.51
C LEU A 46 -1.99 -1.17 -12.97
N ASN A 47 -1.77 -0.28 -12.00
CA ASN A 47 -0.50 -0.11 -11.31
C ASN A 47 -0.56 -0.81 -9.95
N PHE A 48 0.42 -1.67 -9.67
CA PHE A 48 0.59 -2.32 -8.37
C PHE A 48 1.95 -1.99 -7.78
N ASP A 49 1.99 -1.84 -6.45
CA ASP A 49 3.25 -1.68 -5.74
C ASP A 49 4.09 -2.95 -5.83
N PHE A 50 3.43 -4.12 -5.86
CA PHE A 50 4.05 -5.38 -6.22
C PHE A 50 3.08 -6.38 -6.84
N HIS A 51 3.63 -7.26 -7.69
CA HIS A 51 2.90 -8.36 -8.28
C HIS A 51 3.81 -9.53 -8.67
N CYS A 52 3.25 -10.74 -8.67
CA CYS A 52 3.85 -11.94 -9.20
C CYS A 52 2.77 -12.74 -9.96
N PHE A 53 3.06 -13.13 -11.20
CA PHE A 53 2.14 -13.94 -12.01
C PHE A 53 2.82 -15.25 -12.35
N SER A 54 2.15 -16.35 -12.02
CA SER A 54 2.60 -17.71 -12.33
C SER A 54 1.44 -18.54 -12.86
N GLU A 55 1.71 -19.77 -13.27
CA GLU A 55 0.68 -20.70 -13.71
C GLU A 55 -0.22 -21.16 -12.55
N GLU A 56 0.37 -21.35 -11.36
CA GLU A 56 -0.30 -21.92 -10.19
C GLU A 56 -1.00 -20.86 -9.34
N LEU A 57 -0.34 -19.72 -9.12
CA LEU A 57 -0.79 -18.70 -8.20
C LEU A 57 -0.36 -17.30 -8.62
N ASN A 58 -1.29 -16.37 -8.56
CA ASN A 58 -1.02 -14.96 -8.79
C ASN A 58 -1.07 -14.21 -7.47
N ILE A 59 -0.19 -13.22 -7.31
CA ILE A 59 -0.14 -12.37 -6.13
C ILE A 59 -0.09 -10.92 -6.61
N ILE A 60 -0.95 -10.07 -6.06
CA ILE A 60 -0.96 -8.63 -6.30
C ILE A 60 -1.11 -7.92 -4.96
N GLY A 61 -0.48 -6.76 -4.81
CA GLY A 61 -0.63 -6.01 -3.58
C GLY A 61 -0.19 -4.56 -3.62
N GLU A 62 -0.58 -3.88 -2.54
CA GLU A 62 -0.38 -2.46 -2.30
C GLU A 62 0.25 -2.26 -0.93
N ILE A 63 1.12 -1.27 -0.81
CA ILE A 63 1.92 -0.97 0.37
C ILE A 63 1.49 0.38 0.96
N TYR A 64 1.21 0.37 2.25
CA TYR A 64 0.80 1.54 3.02
C TYR A 64 1.92 1.99 3.95
N THR A 65 2.60 3.06 3.54
CA THR A 65 3.73 3.67 4.26
C THR A 65 3.31 4.77 5.24
N ARG A 66 2.01 4.94 5.50
CA ARG A 66 1.52 5.94 6.47
C ARG A 66 1.61 5.40 7.89
N ILE A 67 1.97 6.28 8.82
CA ILE A 67 2.18 5.97 10.24
C ILE A 67 1.40 6.95 11.13
N ASN A 68 1.20 6.60 12.41
CA ASN A 68 0.55 7.42 13.45
C ASN A 68 -0.95 7.72 13.24
N GLY A 69 -1.69 6.80 12.62
CA GLY A 69 -3.16 6.80 12.57
C GLY A 69 -3.77 7.26 11.24
N ILE A 70 -5.09 7.09 11.14
CA ILE A 70 -5.87 7.36 9.92
C ILE A 70 -6.55 8.73 10.03
N LYS A 71 -6.32 9.60 9.05
CA LYS A 71 -7.16 10.78 8.80
C LYS A 71 -7.87 10.60 7.46
N GLY A 72 -9.20 10.74 7.44
CA GLY A 72 -10.11 10.81 6.28
C GLY A 72 -9.63 10.12 5.00
N ALA A 73 -8.86 10.86 4.18
CA ALA A 73 -8.34 10.42 2.89
C ALA A 73 -7.54 9.10 2.89
N VAL A 74 -7.09 8.62 4.05
CA VAL A 74 -6.42 7.31 4.17
C VAL A 74 -7.40 6.15 4.01
N GLU A 75 -8.62 6.25 4.56
CA GLU A 75 -9.64 5.19 4.41
C GLU A 75 -10.08 5.07 2.96
N ASP A 76 -10.31 6.20 2.28
CA ASP A 76 -10.67 6.24 0.87
C ASP A 76 -9.60 5.63 -0.03
N LYS A 77 -8.31 5.89 0.27
CA LYS A 77 -7.20 5.26 -0.46
C LYS A 77 -7.22 3.74 -0.29
N VAL A 78 -7.37 3.25 0.94
CA VAL A 78 -7.45 1.80 1.19
C VAL A 78 -8.64 1.17 0.51
N ALA A 79 -9.81 1.81 0.55
CA ALA A 79 -10.99 1.34 -0.15
C ALA A 79 -10.76 1.28 -1.68
N SER A 80 -10.17 2.33 -2.26
CA SER A 80 -9.87 2.39 -3.69
C SER A 80 -8.89 1.31 -4.13
N ASP A 81 -7.82 1.11 -3.38
CA ASP A 81 -6.81 0.10 -3.66
C ASP A 81 -7.35 -1.32 -3.43
N CYS A 82 -8.17 -1.55 -2.41
CA CYS A 82 -8.89 -2.81 -2.22
C CYS A 82 -9.79 -3.11 -3.43
N LEU A 83 -10.57 -2.13 -3.90
CA LEU A 83 -11.39 -2.28 -5.09
C LEU A 83 -10.54 -2.60 -6.33
N LYS A 84 -9.39 -1.93 -6.48
CA LYS A 84 -8.43 -2.17 -7.57
C LYS A 84 -7.91 -3.60 -7.57
N LEU A 85 -7.51 -4.13 -6.41
CA LEU A 85 -7.03 -5.51 -6.26
C LEU A 85 -8.12 -6.54 -6.61
N VAL A 86 -9.34 -6.34 -6.10
CA VAL A 86 -10.48 -7.23 -6.38
C VAL A 86 -10.85 -7.20 -7.86
N PHE A 87 -10.90 -6.02 -8.46
CA PHE A 87 -11.19 -5.87 -9.88
C PHE A 87 -10.10 -6.52 -10.75
N ALA A 88 -8.83 -6.34 -10.41
CA ALA A 88 -7.70 -6.98 -11.09
C ALA A 88 -7.80 -8.51 -11.03
N ALA A 89 -8.02 -9.08 -9.85
CA ALA A 89 -8.16 -10.52 -9.66
C ALA A 89 -9.29 -11.09 -10.53
N LYS A 90 -10.43 -10.38 -10.61
CA LYS A 90 -11.54 -10.75 -11.49
C LYS A 90 -11.14 -10.75 -12.97
N LEU A 91 -10.35 -9.77 -13.42
CA LEU A 91 -9.87 -9.69 -14.81
C LEU A 91 -8.80 -10.73 -15.15
N ILE A 92 -7.95 -11.09 -14.18
CA ILE A 92 -6.93 -12.13 -14.33
C ILE A 92 -7.59 -13.50 -14.53
N GLY A 93 -8.73 -13.76 -13.87
CA GLY A 93 -9.52 -14.98 -14.07
C GLY A 93 -8.86 -16.28 -13.60
N LYS A 94 -7.83 -16.17 -12.74
CA LYS A 94 -7.09 -17.28 -12.11
C LYS A 94 -7.01 -17.06 -10.59
N PRO A 95 -6.66 -18.09 -9.79
CA PRO A 95 -6.40 -17.92 -8.37
C PRO A 95 -5.42 -16.76 -8.12
N CYS A 96 -5.84 -15.82 -7.27
CA CYS A 96 -5.13 -14.57 -7.06
C CYS A 96 -5.24 -14.11 -5.59
N ILE A 97 -4.10 -14.08 -4.92
CA ILE A 97 -3.97 -13.51 -3.57
C ILE A 97 -3.85 -12.00 -3.70
N LYS A 98 -4.68 -11.31 -2.92
CA LYS A 98 -4.79 -9.85 -2.89
C LYS A 98 -4.24 -9.39 -1.54
N ARG A 99 -3.21 -8.55 -1.51
CA ARG A 99 -2.53 -8.17 -0.26
C ARG A 99 -2.52 -6.65 -0.05
N LEU A 100 -2.86 -6.25 1.17
CA LEU A 100 -2.66 -4.90 1.69
C LEU A 100 -1.57 -4.98 2.77
N ILE A 101 -0.42 -4.38 2.47
CA ILE A 101 0.73 -4.41 3.37
C ILE A 101 0.80 -3.09 4.13
N PHE A 102 0.87 -3.17 5.45
CA PHE A 102 1.06 -2.02 6.34
C PHE A 102 2.43 -2.10 7.00
N ILE A 103 3.01 -0.93 7.30
CA ILE A 103 4.27 -0.83 8.07
C ILE A 103 4.07 -0.34 9.51
N ASP A 104 2.85 0.06 9.86
CA ASP A 104 2.48 0.57 11.18
C ASP A 104 1.31 -0.24 11.73
N GLU A 105 1.51 -0.87 12.88
CA GLU A 105 0.52 -1.73 13.52
C GLU A 105 -0.75 -0.96 13.92
N ASN A 106 -0.63 0.29 14.36
CA ASN A 106 -1.79 1.10 14.74
C ASN A 106 -2.66 1.39 13.51
N VAL A 107 -2.03 1.68 12.37
CA VAL A 107 -2.75 1.90 11.10
C VAL A 107 -3.39 0.60 10.63
N LYS A 108 -2.66 -0.52 10.66
CA LYS A 108 -3.19 -1.84 10.33
C LYS A 108 -4.43 -2.19 11.15
N ARG A 109 -4.36 -2.02 12.48
CA ARG A 109 -5.44 -2.35 13.41
C ARG A 109 -6.74 -1.63 13.09
N GLU A 110 -6.68 -0.42 12.55
CA GLU A 110 -7.89 0.30 12.14
C GLU A 110 -8.66 -0.40 11.01
N PHE A 111 -7.98 -1.16 10.16
CA PHE A 111 -8.57 -1.93 9.06
C PHE A 111 -8.92 -3.38 9.45
N GLU A 112 -8.68 -3.76 10.71
CA GLU A 112 -9.05 -5.07 11.27
C GLU A 112 -10.22 -4.99 12.26
N LYS A 113 -10.68 -3.78 12.61
CA LYS A 113 -11.82 -3.59 13.51
C LYS A 113 -13.11 -4.07 12.86
N GLU A 114 -13.66 -5.19 13.31
CA GLU A 114 -14.90 -5.79 12.75
C GLU A 114 -16.12 -4.84 12.78
N THR A 115 -16.10 -3.83 13.65
CA THR A 115 -17.14 -2.80 13.72
C THR A 115 -17.11 -1.81 12.55
N LYS A 116 -16.00 -1.74 11.79
CA LYS A 116 -15.87 -0.87 10.63
C LYS A 116 -16.30 -1.58 9.35
N TRP A 117 -17.10 -0.90 8.55
CA TRP A 117 -17.59 -1.43 7.27
C TRP A 117 -16.43 -1.84 6.34
N LEU A 118 -15.36 -1.05 6.29
CA LEU A 118 -14.23 -1.30 5.38
C LEU A 118 -13.41 -2.51 5.83
N ALA A 119 -13.18 -2.67 7.13
CA ALA A 119 -12.54 -3.86 7.67
C ALA A 119 -13.32 -5.13 7.32
N ARG A 120 -14.66 -5.06 7.46
CA ARG A 120 -15.53 -6.16 7.05
C ARG A 120 -15.49 -6.39 5.55
N ALA A 121 -15.52 -5.33 4.74
CA ALA A 121 -15.44 -5.45 3.28
C ALA A 121 -14.13 -6.11 2.82
N ILE A 122 -12.99 -5.71 3.38
CA ILE A 122 -11.68 -6.32 3.09
C ILE A 122 -11.71 -7.84 3.36
N LYS A 123 -12.27 -8.24 4.50
CA LYS A 123 -12.43 -9.65 4.89
C LYS A 123 -13.35 -10.43 3.95
N GLU A 124 -14.53 -9.88 3.64
CA GLU A 124 -15.52 -10.52 2.75
C GLU A 124 -15.03 -10.59 1.30
N LEU A 125 -14.16 -9.67 0.88
CA LEU A 125 -13.54 -9.64 -0.44
C LEU A 125 -12.25 -10.47 -0.52
N ASP A 126 -11.92 -11.22 0.53
CA ASP A 126 -10.76 -12.11 0.60
C ASP A 126 -9.44 -11.37 0.28
N VAL A 127 -9.29 -10.18 0.86
CA VAL A 127 -8.06 -9.39 0.77
C VAL A 127 -7.28 -9.53 2.09
N THR A 128 -6.06 -10.03 1.99
CA THR A 128 -5.19 -10.27 3.14
C THR A 128 -4.57 -8.95 3.60
N ILE A 129 -4.61 -8.70 4.91
CA ILE A 129 -3.89 -7.60 5.55
C ILE A 129 -2.65 -8.17 6.22
N GLU A 130 -1.48 -7.56 5.98
CA GLU A 130 -0.22 -7.98 6.58
C GLU A 130 0.53 -6.80 7.20
N LEU A 131 1.33 -7.07 8.22
CA LEU A 131 2.28 -6.12 8.80
C LEU A 131 3.69 -6.52 8.36
N ILE A 132 4.43 -5.58 7.79
CA ILE A 132 5.85 -5.74 7.49
C ILE A 132 6.64 -4.75 8.32
N GLU A 133 7.52 -5.28 9.17
CA GLU A 133 8.47 -4.48 9.92
C GLU A 133 9.60 -4.01 8.98
N ILE A 134 9.80 -2.70 8.94
CA ILE A 134 10.91 -2.07 8.21
C ILE A 134 12.05 -1.75 9.19
N SER A 135 13.24 -1.47 8.66
CA SER A 135 14.38 -1.12 9.49
C SER A 135 14.11 0.12 10.35
N LYS A 136 14.71 0.15 11.55
CA LYS A 136 14.60 1.30 12.46
C LYS A 136 15.00 2.61 11.80
N ASN A 137 16.06 2.60 10.99
CA ASN A 137 16.50 3.78 10.23
C ASN A 137 15.41 4.29 9.28
N SER A 138 14.75 3.40 8.54
CA SER A 138 13.63 3.78 7.65
C SER A 138 12.42 4.29 8.42
N MET A 139 12.12 3.69 9.58
CA MET A 139 11.07 4.18 10.48
C MET A 139 11.38 5.58 11.02
N ASP A 140 12.61 5.83 11.46
CA ASP A 140 13.07 7.13 11.96
C ASP A 140 12.96 8.22 10.88
N LYS A 141 13.36 7.91 9.64
CA LYS A 141 13.20 8.80 8.47
C LYS A 141 11.73 9.15 8.17
N LEU A 142 10.83 8.17 8.28
CA LEU A 142 9.38 8.42 8.10
C LEU A 142 8.82 9.33 9.19
N GLN A 143 9.22 9.10 10.43
CA GLN A 143 8.78 9.91 11.56
C GLN A 143 9.25 11.36 11.42
N GLU A 144 10.50 11.58 11.02
CA GLU A 144 11.04 12.92 10.75
C GLU A 144 10.27 13.62 9.63
N THR A 145 10.06 12.92 8.51
CA THR A 145 9.31 13.43 7.35
C THR A 145 7.89 13.87 7.74
N ASN A 146 7.17 13.04 8.51
CA ASN A 146 5.82 13.37 8.95
C ASN A 146 5.77 14.54 9.95
N LYS A 147 6.78 14.69 10.82
CA LYS A 147 6.87 15.84 11.75
C LYS A 147 7.05 17.15 10.99
N LEU A 148 7.96 17.18 10.01
CA LEU A 148 8.20 18.37 9.17
C LEU A 148 6.93 18.82 8.42
N GLN A 149 6.10 17.87 7.98
CA GLN A 149 4.83 18.17 7.32
C GLN A 149 3.77 18.76 8.26
N GLN A 150 3.69 18.29 9.50
CA GLN A 150 2.76 18.85 10.48
C GLN A 150 3.11 20.32 10.78
N ILE A 151 4.39 20.64 10.88
CA ILE A 151 4.88 22.01 11.13
C ILE A 151 4.62 22.92 9.92
N GLY A 152 4.93 22.45 8.71
CA GLY A 152 4.69 23.22 7.48
C GLY A 152 3.20 23.52 7.20
N ASN A 153 2.30 22.63 7.62
CA ASN A 153 0.86 22.87 7.52
C ASN A 153 0.37 23.90 8.54
N LEU A 154 0.92 23.94 9.75
CA LEU A 154 0.56 24.94 10.76
C LEU A 154 0.98 26.35 10.32
N GLN A 155 2.15 26.51 9.70
CA GLN A 155 2.63 27.82 9.23
C GLN A 155 1.86 28.40 8.04
N ARG A 156 1.09 27.59 7.31
CA ARG A 156 0.24 28.07 6.19
C ARG A 156 -1.11 28.65 6.65
N TYR A 157 -1.47 28.47 7.91
CA TYR A 157 -2.70 28.98 8.52
C TYR A 157 -2.46 30.00 9.65
N SER A 158 -1.20 30.43 9.82
CA SER A 158 -0.77 31.52 10.70
C SER A 158 -0.56 32.79 9.89
#